data_AF-A0A7W0A190-F1
#
_entry.id   AF-A0A7W0A190-F1
#
_cell.length_a   1.000
_cell.length_b   1.000
_cell.length_c   1.000
_cell.angle_alpha   90.00
_cell.angle_beta   90.00
_cell.angle_gamma   90.00
#
_symmetry.space_group_name_H-M   'P 1'
#
loop_
_entity.id
_entity.type
_entity.pdbx_description
1 polymer ?
#
loop_
_entity_poly.entity_id
_entity_poly.type
_entity_poly.pdbx_seq_one_letter_code
_entity_poly.pdbx_strand_id
1 'polypeptide(L)'
;MPERKTERDRRWDLDRIRAALIGDTAGFDIEVEGLSARVSDAPLFQRTEDGRLRQAVRVWVRAETEQEAITWTISSGDTVIDRVTAPAGPSPTSLYLMVPEVETPEVFRLEAIGATLSPIQADITVTPQRKWSIFLIHHSHLDIGYTDPQASVLASQLAYLDAALDLVAATDDWPEESRFRWNVEVTWPLQHWLGSRPASVRDAFLERVKQGRIEINALSFSMHTEAYSLDELARQLWVADELREQYGVEITSAMQTDVPGATVGLATLLTDAGVRYLSVAHNYAGRSVPHLVGGQVLRRPFYWAAPDGERLLVWYTDTPHGVAYMEGNLVGLATDYGMALASLPEYLNALAQRPY
;
A
#
# COMPACT_ATOMS: atom_id res chain seq x y z
N MET A 1 -7.44 38.29 20.01
CA MET A 1 -6.74 37.84 18.79
C MET A 1 -6.73 36.33 18.82
N PRO A 2 -7.26 35.62 17.81
CA PRO A 2 -7.27 34.18 17.84
C PRO A 2 -5.85 33.67 17.60
N GLU A 3 -5.41 32.73 18.43
CA GLU A 3 -4.11 32.07 18.35
C GLU A 3 -3.93 31.43 16.97
N ARG A 4 -2.84 31.82 16.29
CA ARG A 4 -2.36 31.09 15.11
C ARG A 4 -1.88 29.72 15.60
N LYS A 5 -2.70 28.69 15.44
CA LYS A 5 -2.23 27.30 15.46
C LYS A 5 -1.11 27.17 14.44
N THR A 6 0.08 26.84 14.91
CA THR A 6 1.27 26.66 14.09
C THR A 6 1.03 25.56 13.05
N GLU A 7 1.39 25.83 11.80
CA GLU A 7 1.25 25.00 10.60
C GLU A 7 1.93 23.62 10.65
N ARG A 8 2.55 23.23 11.78
CA ARG A 8 3.27 21.97 11.95
C ARG A 8 2.38 20.74 12.18
N ASP A 9 1.12 20.90 12.60
CA ASP A 9 0.20 19.79 12.92
C ASP A 9 -0.68 19.31 11.74
N ARG A 10 -0.43 19.80 10.52
CA ARG A 10 -1.16 19.36 9.31
C ARG A 10 -0.37 18.38 8.43
N ARG A 11 0.56 17.62 9.02
CA ARG A 11 1.20 16.51 8.32
C ARG A 11 0.25 15.32 8.34
N TRP A 12 -0.11 14.84 7.16
CA TRP A 12 -0.62 13.50 6.85
C TRP A 12 -1.11 12.70 8.06
N ASP A 13 -2.26 13.07 8.62
CA ASP A 13 -2.85 12.36 9.75
C ASP A 13 -3.43 11.03 9.22
N LEU A 14 -2.53 10.04 9.11
CA LEU A 14 -2.86 8.70 8.63
C LEU A 14 -3.96 8.09 9.50
N ASP A 15 -4.00 8.40 10.79
CA ASP A 15 -5.00 7.87 11.70
C ASP A 15 -6.38 8.46 11.40
N ARG A 16 -6.46 9.75 11.09
CA ARG A 16 -7.71 10.35 10.58
C ARG A 16 -8.15 9.76 9.24
N ILE A 17 -7.23 9.52 8.31
CA ILE A 17 -7.56 8.93 7.00
C ILE A 17 -8.05 7.48 7.18
N ARG A 18 -7.37 6.69 8.03
CA ARG A 18 -7.79 5.34 8.41
C ARG A 18 -9.18 5.35 9.05
N ALA A 19 -9.43 6.25 9.99
CA ALA A 19 -10.73 6.39 10.62
C ALA A 19 -11.84 6.71 9.61
N ALA A 20 -11.56 7.56 8.61
CA ALA A 20 -12.49 7.84 7.52
C ALA A 20 -12.72 6.61 6.63
N LEU A 21 -11.66 5.88 6.24
CA LEU A 21 -11.77 4.64 5.46
C LEU A 21 -12.64 3.58 6.18
N ILE A 22 -12.46 3.45 7.49
CA ILE A 22 -13.18 2.49 8.32
C ILE A 22 -14.65 2.92 8.53
N GLY A 23 -14.89 4.21 8.74
CA GLY A 23 -16.23 4.76 8.98
C GLY A 23 -17.11 4.82 7.74
N ASP A 24 -16.53 5.04 6.56
CA ASP A 24 -17.25 5.16 5.29
C ASP A 24 -17.62 3.81 4.64
N THR A 25 -17.18 2.69 5.21
CA THR A 25 -17.49 1.33 4.70
C THR A 25 -18.99 1.11 4.66
N ALA A 26 -19.54 0.57 3.57
CA ALA A 26 -20.93 0.13 3.54
C ALA A 26 -21.20 -0.92 4.64
N GLY A 27 -22.31 -0.77 5.34
CA GLY A 27 -22.67 -1.61 6.49
C GLY A 27 -23.94 -1.09 7.13
N PHE A 28 -24.31 -1.68 8.26
CA PHE A 28 -25.41 -1.19 9.09
C PHE A 28 -24.90 -0.92 10.51
N ASP A 29 -25.52 0.07 11.14
CA ASP A 29 -25.15 0.54 12.47
C ASP A 29 -26.10 -0.06 13.52
N ILE A 30 -25.53 -0.40 14.67
CA ILE A 30 -26.19 -0.86 15.88
C ILE A 30 -25.84 0.14 16.99
N GLU A 31 -26.86 0.69 17.63
CA GLU A 31 -26.69 1.62 18.75
C GLU A 31 -27.50 1.12 19.95
N VAL A 32 -26.83 0.76 21.05
CA VAL A 32 -27.48 0.27 22.28
C VAL A 32 -26.69 0.75 23.50
N GLU A 33 -27.33 1.52 24.38
CA GLU A 33 -26.79 1.86 25.72
C GLU A 33 -25.36 2.45 25.70
N GLY A 34 -25.06 3.30 24.71
CA GLY A 34 -23.72 3.92 24.54
C GLY A 34 -22.70 3.02 23.85
N LEU A 35 -23.10 1.84 23.37
CA LEU A 35 -22.37 1.02 22.42
C LEU A 35 -22.80 1.38 20.99
N SER A 36 -21.81 1.73 20.17
CA SER A 36 -21.96 1.93 18.73
C SER A 36 -21.19 0.83 18.00
N ALA A 37 -21.84 0.10 17.12
CA ALA A 37 -21.19 -0.93 16.31
C ALA A 37 -21.62 -0.85 14.85
N ARG A 38 -20.64 -0.86 13.93
CA ARG A 38 -20.88 -0.96 12.49
C ARG A 38 -20.53 -2.35 12.02
N VAL A 39 -21.49 -3.03 11.40
CA VAL A 39 -21.33 -4.38 10.89
C VAL A 39 -21.25 -4.34 9.37
N SER A 40 -20.24 -4.99 8.80
CA SER A 40 -19.96 -4.96 7.35
C SER A 40 -19.36 -6.28 6.87
N ASP A 41 -19.63 -6.64 5.62
CA ASP A 41 -18.88 -7.66 4.91
C ASP A 41 -17.52 -7.08 4.49
N ALA A 42 -16.44 -7.80 4.84
CA ALA A 42 -15.09 -7.39 4.48
C ALA A 42 -14.57 -8.30 3.34
N PRO A 43 -13.84 -7.76 2.34
CA PRO A 43 -13.18 -8.56 1.31
C PRO A 43 -11.93 -9.27 1.88
N LEU A 44 -12.13 -10.00 2.96
CA LEU A 44 -11.14 -10.71 3.74
C LEU A 44 -11.61 -12.15 3.90
N PHE A 45 -10.72 -13.07 3.55
CA PHE A 45 -10.97 -14.50 3.60
C PHE A 45 -9.90 -15.20 4.42
N GLN A 46 -10.31 -16.16 5.23
CA GLN A 46 -9.42 -17.09 5.91
C GLN A 46 -9.49 -18.44 5.19
N ARG A 47 -8.32 -19.00 4.87
CA ARG A 47 -8.23 -20.38 4.40
C ARG A 47 -8.14 -21.32 5.60
N THR A 48 -9.02 -22.30 5.66
CA THR A 48 -9.02 -23.36 6.68
C THR A 48 -8.01 -24.46 6.33
N GLU A 49 -7.67 -25.32 7.30
CA GLU A 49 -6.71 -26.42 7.11
C GLU A 49 -7.12 -27.39 5.99
N ASP A 50 -8.43 -27.56 5.78
CA ASP A 50 -9.00 -28.39 4.70
C ASP A 50 -9.10 -27.67 3.35
N GLY A 51 -8.55 -26.45 3.25
CA GLY A 51 -8.45 -25.67 2.02
C GLY A 51 -9.68 -24.83 1.67
N ARG A 52 -10.78 -24.95 2.43
CA ARG A 52 -11.99 -24.12 2.25
C ARG A 52 -11.73 -22.66 2.63
N LEU A 53 -12.57 -21.76 2.13
CA LEU A 53 -12.53 -20.34 2.50
C LEU A 53 -13.68 -20.03 3.46
N ARG A 54 -13.37 -19.20 4.46
CA ARG A 54 -14.35 -18.51 5.29
C ARG A 54 -14.25 -17.02 4.99
N GLN A 55 -15.40 -16.35 4.87
CA GLN A 55 -15.50 -14.91 4.65
C GLN A 55 -15.64 -14.18 5.99
N ALA A 56 -14.99 -13.04 6.12
CA ALA A 56 -15.06 -12.23 7.33
C ALA A 56 -16.28 -11.30 7.33
N VAL A 57 -17.04 -11.35 8.41
CA VAL A 57 -18.00 -10.33 8.84
C VAL A 57 -17.30 -9.49 9.91
N ARG A 58 -17.11 -8.22 9.62
CA ARG A 58 -16.44 -7.30 10.52
C ARG A 58 -17.47 -6.62 11.42
N VAL A 59 -17.14 -6.51 12.70
CA VAL A 59 -17.83 -5.68 13.69
C VAL A 59 -16.84 -4.62 14.17
N TRP A 60 -17.02 -3.38 13.72
CA TRP A 60 -16.28 -2.23 14.22
C TRP A 60 -17.04 -1.64 15.40
N VAL A 61 -16.50 -1.74 16.60
CA VAL A 61 -17.21 -1.45 17.86
C VAL A 61 -16.52 -0.34 18.66
N ARG A 62 -17.33 0.54 19.24
CA ARG A 62 -16.94 1.60 20.17
C ARG A 62 -17.96 1.66 21.31
N ALA A 63 -17.50 1.91 22.52
CA ALA A 63 -18.37 2.12 23.68
C ALA A 63 -18.05 3.47 24.35
N GLU A 64 -19.05 4.21 24.82
CA GLU A 64 -18.82 5.45 25.59
C GLU A 64 -18.15 5.17 26.94
N THR A 65 -18.42 4.00 27.52
CA THR A 65 -17.84 3.53 28.78
C THR A 65 -17.16 2.18 28.56
N GLU A 66 -16.11 1.90 29.32
CA GLU A 66 -15.39 0.63 29.24
C GLU A 66 -16.32 -0.56 29.52
N GLN A 67 -16.33 -1.50 28.59
CA GLN A 67 -17.00 -2.79 28.69
C GLN A 67 -15.91 -3.86 28.78
N GLU A 68 -15.88 -4.60 29.89
CA GLU A 68 -14.83 -5.61 30.13
C GLU A 68 -14.84 -6.72 29.07
N ALA A 69 -16.03 -7.13 28.63
CA ALA A 69 -16.19 -8.15 27.61
C ALA A 69 -17.58 -8.06 26.95
N ILE A 70 -17.58 -8.05 25.62
CA ILE A 70 -18.76 -8.24 24.79
C ILE A 70 -18.52 -9.47 23.92
N THR A 71 -19.43 -10.44 24.00
CA THR A 71 -19.40 -11.63 23.14
C THR A 71 -20.32 -11.41 21.96
N TRP A 72 -19.74 -11.39 20.77
CA TRP A 72 -20.43 -11.38 19.50
C TRP A 72 -20.53 -12.80 18.97
N THR A 73 -21.72 -13.24 18.59
CA THR A 73 -22.00 -14.57 18.04
C THR A 73 -22.71 -14.42 16.71
N ILE A 74 -22.25 -15.13 15.68
CA ILE A 74 -22.94 -15.23 14.39
C ILE A 74 -23.46 -16.65 14.20
N SER A 75 -24.72 -16.76 13.76
CA SER A 75 -25.43 -18.02 13.63
C SER A 75 -26.17 -18.13 12.29
N SER A 76 -26.36 -19.35 11.80
CA SER A 76 -27.26 -19.69 10.69
C SER A 76 -28.36 -20.61 11.22
N GLY A 77 -29.59 -20.10 11.27
CA GLY A 77 -30.66 -20.73 12.04
C GLY A 77 -30.26 -20.90 13.52
N ASP A 78 -30.40 -22.13 14.03
CA ASP A 78 -30.02 -22.47 15.42
C ASP A 78 -28.54 -22.86 15.58
N THR A 79 -27.76 -22.83 14.49
CA THR A 79 -26.36 -23.25 14.51
C THR A 79 -25.44 -22.05 14.68
N VAL A 80 -24.66 -22.04 15.75
CA VAL A 80 -23.57 -21.06 15.94
C VAL A 80 -22.46 -21.35 14.95
N ILE A 81 -22.12 -20.35 14.14
CA ILE A 81 -21.09 -20.42 13.11
C ILE A 81 -19.75 -19.91 13.63
N ASP A 82 -19.75 -18.78 14.35
CA ASP A 82 -18.54 -18.25 14.97
C ASP A 82 -18.86 -17.35 16.18
N ARG A 83 -17.86 -17.12 17.01
CA ARG A 83 -17.95 -16.19 18.13
C ARG A 83 -16.62 -15.53 18.45
N VAL A 84 -16.70 -14.28 18.89
CA VAL A 84 -15.55 -13.50 19.37
C VAL A 84 -15.93 -12.72 20.61
N THR A 85 -15.07 -12.76 21.63
CA THR A 85 -15.22 -11.98 22.85
C THR A 85 -14.07 -11.00 22.98
N ALA A 86 -14.39 -9.72 23.14
CA ALA A 86 -13.40 -8.67 23.32
C ALA A 86 -13.94 -7.54 24.20
N PRO A 87 -13.06 -6.79 24.90
CA PRO A 87 -13.46 -5.55 25.53
C PRO A 87 -13.86 -4.51 24.48
N ALA A 88 -14.65 -3.52 24.89
CA ALA A 88 -14.97 -2.36 24.07
C ALA A 88 -14.90 -1.10 24.92
N GLY A 89 -14.27 -0.04 24.40
CA GLY A 89 -14.13 1.23 25.10
C GLY A 89 -14.26 2.41 24.14
N PRO A 90 -13.89 3.62 24.59
CA PRO A 90 -13.98 4.84 23.78
C PRO A 90 -13.11 4.78 22.52
N SER A 91 -12.05 3.99 22.56
CA SER A 91 -11.20 3.67 21.42
C SER A 91 -11.83 2.55 20.58
N PRO A 92 -12.15 2.80 19.31
CA PRO A 92 -12.82 1.81 18.49
C PRO A 92 -11.89 0.63 18.15
N THR A 93 -12.48 -0.56 18.02
CA THR A 93 -11.77 -1.81 17.68
C THR A 93 -12.53 -2.57 16.60
N SER A 94 -11.80 -3.23 15.70
CA SER A 94 -12.39 -4.14 14.71
C SER A 94 -12.29 -5.59 15.18
N LEU A 95 -13.43 -6.28 15.19
CA LEU A 95 -13.55 -7.72 15.43
C LEU A 95 -13.99 -8.40 14.14
N TYR A 96 -13.63 -9.67 13.97
CA TYR A 96 -13.98 -10.45 12.79
C TYR A 96 -14.64 -11.76 13.21
N LEU A 97 -15.81 -12.01 12.64
CA LEU A 97 -16.55 -13.26 12.73
C LEU A 97 -16.49 -13.94 11.36
N MET A 98 -16.11 -15.20 11.32
CA MET A 98 -15.88 -15.92 10.09
C MET A 98 -17.11 -16.76 9.74
N VAL A 99 -17.70 -16.54 8.57
CA VAL A 99 -18.78 -17.39 8.03
C VAL A 99 -18.26 -18.24 6.88
N PRO A 100 -18.92 -19.35 6.50
CA PRO A 100 -18.60 -20.02 5.23
C PRO A 100 -18.61 -19.02 4.07
N GLU A 101 -17.74 -19.21 3.08
CA GLU A 101 -17.84 -18.44 1.84
C GLU A 101 -19.24 -18.62 1.22
N VAL A 102 -19.89 -17.50 0.90
CA VAL A 102 -21.22 -17.48 0.28
C VAL A 102 -21.10 -17.21 -1.22
N GLU A 103 -21.88 -17.92 -2.03
CA GLU A 103 -21.94 -17.72 -3.49
C GLU A 103 -23.11 -16.81 -3.92
N THR A 104 -24.11 -16.67 -3.04
CA THR A 104 -25.25 -15.75 -3.17
C THR A 104 -25.50 -15.05 -1.84
N PRO A 105 -26.22 -13.92 -1.80
CA PRO A 105 -26.57 -13.28 -0.53
C PRO A 105 -27.27 -14.26 0.43
N GLU A 106 -26.74 -14.39 1.64
CA GLU A 106 -27.27 -15.26 2.70
C GLU A 106 -27.47 -14.49 4.00
N VAL A 107 -28.52 -14.85 4.75
CA VAL A 107 -28.86 -14.19 6.02
C VAL A 107 -28.29 -14.97 7.19
N PHE A 108 -27.57 -14.28 8.06
CA PHE A 108 -27.06 -14.78 9.33
C PHE A 108 -27.64 -13.95 10.47
N ARG A 109 -27.79 -14.55 11.66
CA ARG A 109 -28.17 -13.84 12.87
C ARG A 109 -26.92 -13.44 13.64
N LEU A 110 -26.77 -12.16 13.94
CA LEU A 110 -25.75 -11.61 14.81
C LEU A 110 -26.34 -11.31 16.18
N GLU A 111 -25.67 -11.74 17.23
CA GLU A 111 -26.03 -11.47 18.61
C GLU A 111 -24.85 -10.89 19.38
N ALA A 112 -25.09 -9.90 20.24
CA ALA A 112 -24.08 -9.36 21.16
C ALA A 112 -24.59 -9.40 22.60
N ILE A 113 -23.75 -9.94 23.50
CA ILE A 113 -24.04 -10.06 24.93
C ILE A 113 -22.87 -9.50 25.73
N GLY A 114 -23.15 -8.49 26.56
CA GLY A 114 -22.22 -7.93 27.55
C GLY A 114 -22.82 -7.99 28.95
N ALA A 115 -21.99 -7.86 29.98
CA ALA A 115 -22.45 -7.98 31.38
C ALA A 115 -23.50 -6.93 31.78
N THR A 116 -23.37 -5.72 31.25
CA THR A 116 -24.23 -4.57 31.56
C THR A 116 -25.05 -4.10 30.36
N LEU A 117 -24.97 -4.82 29.23
CA LEU A 117 -25.64 -4.44 27.98
C LEU A 117 -26.91 -5.27 27.79
N SER A 118 -27.99 -4.60 27.40
CA SER A 118 -29.16 -5.27 26.85
C SER A 118 -28.76 -6.16 25.65
N PRO A 119 -29.27 -7.41 25.54
CA PRO A 119 -28.91 -8.28 24.43
C PRO A 119 -29.25 -7.66 23.07
N ILE A 120 -28.28 -7.67 22.18
CA ILE A 120 -28.41 -7.15 20.82
C ILE A 120 -28.67 -8.32 19.90
N GLN A 121 -29.64 -8.18 18.99
CA GLN A 121 -29.91 -9.15 17.93
C GLN A 121 -30.19 -8.42 16.62
N ALA A 122 -29.55 -8.85 15.54
CA ALA A 122 -29.75 -8.32 14.21
C ALA A 122 -29.60 -9.43 13.16
N ASP A 123 -30.39 -9.35 12.09
CA ASP A 123 -30.16 -10.16 10.90
C ASP A 123 -29.21 -9.42 9.96
N ILE A 124 -28.22 -10.14 9.45
CA ILE A 124 -27.19 -9.60 8.57
C ILE A 124 -27.20 -10.35 7.26
N THR A 125 -27.18 -9.63 6.14
CA THR A 125 -27.04 -10.24 4.83
C THR A 125 -25.56 -10.21 4.45
N VAL A 126 -24.94 -11.38 4.38
CA VAL A 126 -23.57 -11.54 3.89
C VAL A 126 -23.61 -11.75 2.38
N THR A 127 -22.85 -10.97 1.62
CA THR A 127 -22.79 -11.06 0.16
C THR A 127 -21.43 -11.57 -0.31
N PRO A 128 -21.35 -12.24 -1.48
CA PRO A 128 -20.08 -12.71 -2.03
C PRO A 128 -19.09 -11.57 -2.23
N GLN A 129 -17.86 -11.72 -1.73
CA GLN A 129 -16.83 -10.68 -1.83
C GLN A 129 -15.83 -10.93 -2.96
N ARG A 130 -15.30 -9.83 -3.50
CA ARG A 130 -14.22 -9.89 -4.50
C ARG A 130 -12.96 -10.48 -3.88
N LYS A 131 -12.36 -11.45 -4.57
CA LYS A 131 -11.03 -12.00 -4.25
C LYS A 131 -9.96 -11.09 -4.87
N TRP A 132 -9.20 -10.41 -4.01
CA TRP A 132 -8.13 -9.50 -4.44
C TRP A 132 -6.79 -10.21 -4.50
N SER A 133 -5.95 -9.78 -5.43
CA SER A 133 -4.51 -10.09 -5.44
C SER A 133 -3.76 -8.80 -5.14
N ILE A 134 -2.83 -8.88 -4.17
CA ILE A 134 -2.10 -7.72 -3.66
C ILE A 134 -0.64 -7.93 -3.99
N PHE A 135 -0.07 -6.99 -4.75
CA PHE A 135 1.35 -6.95 -5.08
C PHE A 135 1.99 -5.82 -4.29
N LEU A 136 2.91 -6.17 -3.38
CA LEU A 136 3.55 -5.20 -2.49
C LEU A 136 4.92 -4.79 -3.06
N ILE A 137 5.10 -3.50 -3.30
CA ILE A 137 6.32 -2.91 -3.87
C ILE A 137 7.06 -2.14 -2.77
N HIS A 138 8.02 -2.79 -2.11
CA HIS A 138 8.89 -2.12 -1.14
C HIS A 138 9.95 -1.29 -1.83
N HIS A 139 10.11 -0.05 -1.40
CA HIS A 139 11.17 0.86 -1.82
C HIS A 139 11.37 1.93 -0.74
N SER A 140 12.43 2.73 -0.86
CA SER A 140 12.63 3.95 -0.08
C SER A 140 12.69 5.14 -1.02
N HIS A 141 11.82 6.12 -0.82
CA HIS A 141 11.83 7.35 -1.62
C HIS A 141 13.08 8.20 -1.36
N LEU A 142 13.67 8.78 -2.40
CA LEU A 142 14.84 9.67 -2.30
C LEU A 142 14.48 11.16 -2.39
N ASP A 143 14.41 11.82 -1.25
CA ASP A 143 14.25 13.28 -1.09
C ASP A 143 15.56 13.96 -0.66
N ILE A 144 16.56 13.96 -1.55
CA ILE A 144 17.91 14.39 -1.18
C ILE A 144 18.01 15.91 -0.93
N GLY A 145 18.32 16.28 0.32
CA GLY A 145 18.41 17.68 0.74
C GLY A 145 17.07 18.32 1.08
N TYR A 146 15.94 17.60 0.92
CA TYR A 146 14.63 18.04 1.39
C TYR A 146 14.32 17.49 2.78
N THR A 147 14.44 16.17 2.99
CA THR A 147 14.11 15.54 4.28
C THR A 147 15.14 15.86 5.37
N ASP A 148 16.43 15.87 5.01
CA ASP A 148 17.59 16.14 5.89
C ASP A 148 18.79 16.57 5.01
N PRO A 149 19.88 17.13 5.56
CA PRO A 149 21.17 17.22 4.91
C PRO A 149 21.53 16.02 4.02
N GLN A 150 22.10 16.29 2.84
CA GLN A 150 22.36 15.28 1.81
C GLN A 150 23.21 14.11 2.30
N ALA A 151 24.19 14.38 3.17
CA ALA A 151 25.04 13.35 3.76
C ALA A 151 24.26 12.39 4.66
N SER A 152 23.33 12.89 5.46
CA SER A 152 22.44 12.07 6.31
C SER A 152 21.52 11.21 5.44
N VAL A 153 20.88 11.82 4.44
CA VAL A 153 19.97 11.10 3.53
C VAL A 153 20.71 9.99 2.79
N LEU A 154 21.89 10.28 2.23
CA LEU A 154 22.71 9.26 1.58
C LEU A 154 23.07 8.13 2.56
N ALA A 155 23.55 8.45 3.76
CA ALA A 155 23.89 7.44 4.76
C ALA A 155 22.70 6.52 5.08
N SER A 156 21.49 7.07 5.24
CA SER A 156 20.27 6.29 5.45
C SER A 156 19.95 5.40 4.25
N GLN A 157 20.00 5.92 3.02
CA GLN A 157 19.75 5.14 1.81
C GLN A 157 20.72 3.96 1.65
N LEU A 158 22.00 4.17 1.99
CA LEU A 158 22.99 3.08 2.00
C LEU A 158 22.66 2.02 3.05
N ALA A 159 22.23 2.43 4.24
CA ALA A 159 21.82 1.51 5.30
C ALA A 159 20.53 0.74 4.95
N TYR A 160 19.60 1.37 4.23
CA TYR A 160 18.39 0.71 3.75
C TYR A 160 18.70 -0.39 2.73
N LEU A 161 19.68 -0.19 1.85
CA LEU A 161 20.13 -1.24 0.92
C LEU A 161 20.77 -2.43 1.66
N ASP A 162 21.53 -2.18 2.73
CA ASP A 162 22.04 -3.25 3.59
C ASP A 162 20.89 -4.03 4.25
N ALA A 163 19.94 -3.33 4.88
CA ALA A 163 18.79 -3.93 5.54
C ALA A 163 17.88 -4.69 4.55
N ALA A 164 17.69 -4.17 3.34
CA ALA A 164 16.93 -4.84 2.30
C ALA A 164 17.60 -6.17 1.89
N LEU A 165 18.93 -6.19 1.75
CA LEU A 165 19.67 -7.40 1.42
C LEU A 165 19.55 -8.46 2.55
N ASP A 166 19.61 -8.02 3.82
CA ASP A 166 19.41 -8.90 4.98
C ASP A 166 17.99 -9.49 5.00
N LEU A 167 16.96 -8.68 4.74
CA LEU A 167 15.56 -9.13 4.69
C LEU A 167 15.29 -10.08 3.51
N VAL A 168 15.90 -9.84 2.35
CA VAL A 168 15.83 -10.78 1.21
C VAL A 168 16.39 -12.14 1.63
N ALA A 169 17.55 -12.18 2.27
CA ALA A 169 18.17 -13.42 2.72
C ALA A 169 17.37 -14.11 3.84
N ALA A 170 16.88 -13.36 4.83
CA ALA A 170 16.12 -13.88 5.96
C ALA A 170 14.80 -14.57 5.56
N THR A 171 14.32 -14.31 4.35
CA THR A 171 13.06 -14.85 3.83
C THR A 171 13.25 -15.87 2.72
N ASP A 172 14.46 -16.37 2.45
CA ASP A 172 14.71 -17.32 1.36
C ASP A 172 13.90 -18.62 1.47
N ASP A 173 13.73 -19.14 2.68
CA ASP A 173 13.00 -20.38 2.94
C ASP A 173 11.49 -20.17 3.13
N TRP A 174 10.99 -18.94 2.96
CA TRP A 174 9.57 -18.64 3.06
C TRP A 174 8.83 -19.06 1.78
N PRO A 175 7.50 -19.26 1.84
CA PRO A 175 6.67 -19.41 0.65
C PRO A 175 6.92 -18.29 -0.36
N GLU A 176 6.83 -18.60 -1.65
CA GLU A 176 7.21 -17.70 -2.74
C GLU A 176 6.52 -16.33 -2.64
N GLU A 177 5.24 -16.33 -2.31
CA GLU A 177 4.40 -15.14 -2.13
C GLU A 177 4.73 -14.31 -0.89
N SER A 178 5.45 -14.89 0.08
CA SER A 178 5.83 -14.25 1.34
C SER A 178 7.31 -13.82 1.37
N ARG A 179 8.09 -14.17 0.35
CA ARG A 179 9.49 -13.76 0.20
C ARG A 179 9.61 -12.25 0.09
N PHE A 180 10.50 -11.64 0.88
CA PHE A 180 10.75 -10.22 0.79
C PHE A 180 11.40 -9.87 -0.56
N ARG A 181 10.93 -8.77 -1.15
CA ARG A 181 11.42 -8.20 -2.42
C ARG A 181 11.61 -6.71 -2.26
N TRP A 182 12.68 -6.18 -2.86
CA TRP A 182 13.04 -4.77 -2.78
C TRP A 182 13.11 -4.14 -4.18
N ASN A 183 12.71 -2.87 -4.27
CA ASN A 183 12.88 -2.07 -5.48
C ASN A 183 13.80 -0.91 -5.15
N VAL A 184 14.94 -0.85 -5.84
CA VAL A 184 15.79 0.35 -5.83
C VAL A 184 15.08 1.39 -6.69
N GLU A 185 14.45 2.37 -6.04
CA GLU A 185 13.68 3.43 -6.73
C GLU A 185 14.56 4.18 -7.75
N VAL A 186 15.78 4.54 -7.32
CA VAL A 186 16.70 5.35 -8.10
C VAL A 186 18.15 4.88 -7.94
N THR A 187 18.95 5.00 -8.99
CA THR A 187 20.29 4.38 -9.06
C THR A 187 21.40 5.19 -8.41
N TRP A 188 21.22 6.49 -8.13
CA TRP A 188 22.29 7.29 -7.55
C TRP A 188 22.78 6.80 -6.18
N PRO A 189 21.91 6.51 -5.17
CA PRO A 189 22.37 5.92 -3.91
C PRO A 189 23.00 4.53 -4.12
N LEU A 190 22.49 3.74 -5.06
CA LEU A 190 23.04 2.42 -5.38
C LEU A 190 24.47 2.52 -5.90
N GLN A 191 24.80 3.53 -6.73
CA GLN A 191 26.17 3.77 -7.19
C GLN A 191 27.13 3.99 -6.02
N HIS A 192 26.75 4.81 -5.04
CA HIS A 192 27.55 5.05 -3.82
C HIS A 192 27.65 3.79 -2.95
N TRP A 193 26.59 3.00 -2.88
CA TRP A 193 26.59 1.73 -2.15
C TRP A 193 27.57 0.74 -2.76
N LEU A 194 27.52 0.53 -4.07
CA LEU A 194 28.45 -0.34 -4.80
C LEU A 194 29.90 0.15 -4.74
N GLY A 195 30.10 1.46 -4.65
CA GLY A 195 31.43 2.06 -4.46
C GLY A 195 32.02 1.87 -3.06
N SER A 196 31.18 1.62 -2.04
CA SER A 196 31.59 1.61 -0.63
C SER A 196 31.54 0.25 0.06
N ARG A 197 30.85 -0.75 -0.50
CA ARG A 197 30.73 -2.10 0.09
C ARG A 197 31.80 -3.08 -0.42
N PRO A 198 32.19 -4.08 0.40
CA PRO A 198 33.09 -5.16 -0.03
C PRO A 198 32.53 -5.95 -1.22
N ALA A 199 33.42 -6.52 -2.04
CA ALA A 199 33.05 -7.30 -3.22
C ALA A 199 32.01 -8.39 -2.92
N SER A 200 32.20 -9.16 -1.84
CA SER A 200 31.28 -10.23 -1.44
C SER A 200 29.85 -9.77 -1.19
N VAL A 201 29.66 -8.56 -0.64
CA VAL A 201 28.34 -8.00 -0.36
C VAL A 201 27.68 -7.52 -1.65
N ARG A 202 28.46 -6.90 -2.55
CA ARG A 202 27.98 -6.47 -3.88
C ARG A 202 27.60 -7.64 -4.74
N ASP A 203 28.40 -8.71 -4.74
CA ASP A 203 28.14 -9.92 -5.50
C ASP A 203 26.84 -10.60 -5.01
N ALA A 204 26.63 -10.65 -3.69
CA ALA A 204 25.39 -11.14 -3.10
C ALA A 204 24.17 -10.29 -3.54
N PHE A 205 24.29 -8.97 -3.53
CA PHE A 205 23.24 -8.07 -4.01
C PHE A 205 22.90 -8.30 -5.49
N LEU A 206 23.91 -8.35 -6.35
CA LEU A 206 23.73 -8.57 -7.80
C LEU A 206 23.14 -9.95 -8.11
N GLU A 207 23.47 -10.95 -7.31
CA GLU A 207 22.83 -12.27 -7.40
C GLU A 207 21.34 -12.18 -7.06
N ARG A 208 20.95 -11.42 -6.01
CA ARG A 208 19.53 -11.17 -5.70
C ARG A 208 18.81 -10.40 -6.79
N VAL A 209 19.51 -9.52 -7.50
CA VAL A 209 18.96 -8.85 -8.69
C VAL A 209 18.67 -9.85 -9.81
N LYS A 210 19.62 -10.74 -10.12
CA LYS A 210 19.45 -11.79 -11.15
C LYS A 210 18.36 -12.79 -10.81
N GLN A 211 18.12 -13.04 -9.52
CA GLN A 211 17.02 -13.87 -9.02
C GLN A 211 15.66 -13.16 -9.06
N GLY A 212 15.61 -11.86 -9.38
CA GLY A 212 14.41 -11.03 -9.32
C GLY A 212 13.93 -10.73 -7.90
N ARG A 213 14.76 -10.97 -6.88
CA ARG A 213 14.44 -10.61 -5.48
C ARG A 213 14.67 -9.13 -5.21
N ILE A 214 15.51 -8.48 -6.01
CA ILE A 214 15.73 -7.03 -5.99
C ILE A 214 15.59 -6.50 -7.42
N GLU A 215 14.69 -5.54 -7.63
CA GLU A 215 14.56 -4.81 -8.90
C GLU A 215 15.40 -3.53 -8.84
N ILE A 216 16.12 -3.20 -9.92
CA ILE A 216 16.78 -1.91 -10.10
C ILE A 216 15.97 -1.10 -11.11
N ASN A 217 15.50 0.08 -10.74
CA ASN A 217 14.84 1.01 -11.66
C ASN A 217 15.87 1.88 -12.39
N ALA A 218 15.54 2.33 -13.60
CA ALA A 218 16.51 2.91 -14.53
C ALA A 218 17.02 4.33 -14.18
N LEU A 219 16.22 5.14 -13.48
CA LEU A 219 16.52 6.56 -13.29
C LEU A 219 17.48 6.79 -12.13
N SER A 220 18.38 7.78 -12.26
CA SER A 220 19.29 8.17 -11.17
C SER A 220 18.60 8.94 -10.06
N PHE A 221 17.50 9.63 -10.36
CA PHE A 221 16.72 10.43 -9.42
C PHE A 221 15.24 10.52 -9.86
N SER A 222 14.34 10.76 -8.91
CA SER A 222 12.95 11.18 -9.16
C SER A 222 12.91 12.70 -9.35
N MET A 223 12.73 13.18 -10.58
CA MET A 223 12.98 14.59 -10.92
C MET A 223 11.83 15.28 -11.66
N HIS A 224 11.86 16.62 -11.58
CA HIS A 224 11.07 17.54 -12.40
C HIS A 224 11.63 17.59 -13.83
N THR A 225 11.21 16.66 -14.68
CA THR A 225 11.76 16.47 -16.03
C THR A 225 11.65 17.70 -16.95
N GLU A 226 10.79 18.67 -16.62
CA GLU A 226 10.65 19.95 -17.31
C GLU A 226 11.81 20.91 -17.04
N ALA A 227 12.61 20.67 -16.00
CA ALA A 227 13.79 21.46 -15.67
C ALA A 227 15.04 21.05 -16.48
N TYR A 228 14.98 19.94 -17.21
CA TYR A 228 16.12 19.37 -17.92
C TYR A 228 16.10 19.67 -19.41
N SER A 229 17.28 19.92 -19.97
CA SER A 229 17.52 19.67 -21.39
C SER A 229 17.44 18.16 -21.69
N LEU A 230 17.29 17.80 -22.97
CA LEU A 230 17.28 16.38 -23.37
C LEU A 230 18.59 15.68 -23.00
N ASP A 231 19.73 16.37 -23.11
CA ASP A 231 21.04 15.83 -22.76
C ASP A 231 21.14 15.53 -21.26
N GLU A 232 20.65 16.43 -20.40
CA GLU A 232 20.61 16.21 -18.94
C GLU A 232 19.64 15.11 -18.54
N LEU A 233 18.50 15.02 -19.23
CA LEU A 233 17.54 13.94 -19.05
C LEU A 233 18.16 12.58 -19.41
N ALA A 234 18.88 12.50 -20.54
CA ALA A 234 19.57 11.28 -20.95
C ALA A 234 20.63 10.82 -19.92
N ARG A 235 21.30 11.76 -19.22
CA ARG A 235 22.24 11.40 -18.15
C ARG A 235 21.62 10.66 -16.97
N GLN A 236 20.29 10.68 -16.81
CA GLN A 236 19.62 9.90 -15.76
C GLN A 236 19.86 8.39 -15.90
N LEU A 237 20.13 7.90 -17.12
CA LEU A 237 20.34 6.47 -17.39
C LEU A 237 21.78 6.02 -17.23
N TRP A 238 22.73 6.95 -17.05
CA TRP A 238 24.17 6.66 -17.05
C TRP A 238 24.51 5.49 -16.12
N VAL A 239 24.04 5.54 -14.87
CA VAL A 239 24.33 4.50 -13.88
C VAL A 239 23.65 3.18 -14.27
N ALA A 240 22.43 3.21 -14.81
CA ALA A 240 21.75 2.00 -15.27
C ALA A 240 22.52 1.33 -16.43
N ASP A 241 23.06 2.12 -17.35
CA ASP A 241 23.88 1.62 -18.45
C ASP A 241 25.20 1.02 -17.96
N GLU A 242 25.90 1.69 -17.03
CA GLU A 242 27.08 1.11 -16.37
C GLU A 242 26.76 -0.23 -15.69
N LEU A 243 25.62 -0.32 -15.01
CA LEU A 243 25.20 -1.55 -14.33
C LEU A 243 24.92 -2.69 -15.33
N ARG A 244 24.26 -2.38 -16.45
CA ARG A 244 24.00 -3.34 -17.54
C ARG A 244 25.32 -3.85 -18.12
N GLU A 245 26.22 -2.94 -18.49
CA GLU A 245 27.50 -3.28 -19.12
C GLU A 245 28.42 -4.07 -18.18
N GLN A 246 28.54 -3.63 -16.93
CA GLN A 246 29.50 -4.21 -15.98
C GLN A 246 29.02 -5.52 -15.37
N TYR A 247 27.72 -5.65 -15.07
CA TYR A 247 27.19 -6.77 -14.27
C TYR A 247 26.21 -7.66 -15.03
N GLY A 248 25.78 -7.25 -16.23
CA GLY A 248 24.83 -8.01 -17.05
C GLY A 248 23.45 -8.13 -16.41
N VAL A 249 23.02 -7.11 -15.66
CA VAL A 249 21.68 -7.07 -15.04
C VAL A 249 20.66 -6.51 -16.04
N GLU A 250 19.45 -7.08 -16.06
CA GLU A 250 18.33 -6.52 -16.82
C GLU A 250 17.71 -5.37 -16.02
N ILE A 251 17.50 -4.22 -16.65
CA ILE A 251 16.83 -3.06 -16.06
C ILE A 251 15.71 -2.67 -17.02
N THR A 252 14.47 -2.92 -16.60
CA THR A 252 13.28 -2.85 -17.48
C THR A 252 12.18 -1.96 -16.93
N SER A 253 12.39 -1.48 -15.71
CA SER A 253 11.44 -0.68 -14.96
C SER A 253 12.06 0.69 -14.66
N ALA A 254 11.22 1.70 -14.60
CA ALA A 254 11.54 2.99 -14.01
C ALA A 254 10.49 3.33 -12.95
N MET A 255 10.89 4.12 -11.98
CA MET A 255 10.01 4.61 -10.93
C MET A 255 10.18 6.12 -10.82
N GLN A 256 9.07 6.84 -10.74
CA GLN A 256 9.05 8.28 -10.54
C GLN A 256 7.99 8.57 -9.47
N THR A 257 8.44 8.73 -8.23
CA THR A 257 7.55 9.06 -7.12
C THR A 257 7.78 10.50 -6.64
N ASP A 258 6.72 11.08 -6.08
CA ASP A 258 6.66 12.43 -5.51
C ASP A 258 7.00 13.61 -6.45
N VAL A 259 6.76 13.42 -7.74
CA VAL A 259 6.92 14.45 -8.78
C VAL A 259 5.56 14.97 -9.25
N PRO A 260 5.43 16.23 -9.71
CA PRO A 260 4.16 16.76 -10.18
C PRO A 260 3.78 16.29 -11.60
N GLY A 261 4.70 15.70 -12.35
CA GLY A 261 4.46 15.21 -13.71
C GLY A 261 5.74 14.79 -14.42
N ALA A 262 5.57 14.37 -15.67
CA ALA A 262 6.68 14.02 -16.57
C ALA A 262 6.46 14.65 -17.95
N THR A 263 7.54 15.09 -18.59
CA THR A 263 7.53 15.55 -19.98
C THR A 263 7.52 14.35 -20.93
N VAL A 264 7.04 14.56 -22.17
CA VAL A 264 7.07 13.53 -23.22
C VAL A 264 8.49 13.02 -23.52
N GLY A 265 9.52 13.83 -23.26
CA GLY A 265 10.92 13.42 -23.41
C GLY A 265 11.30 12.25 -22.49
N LEU A 266 10.65 12.11 -21.33
CA LEU A 266 10.88 10.94 -20.46
C LEU A 266 10.38 9.66 -21.12
N ALA A 267 9.21 9.69 -21.76
CA ALA A 267 8.68 8.51 -22.44
C ALA A 267 9.65 8.02 -23.53
N THR A 268 10.12 8.94 -24.39
CA THR A 268 11.14 8.62 -25.41
C THR A 268 12.42 8.06 -24.80
N LEU A 269 12.96 8.72 -23.78
CA LEU A 269 14.19 8.25 -23.12
C LEU A 269 14.03 6.81 -22.59
N LEU A 270 12.92 6.52 -21.93
CA LEU A 270 12.68 5.21 -21.32
C LEU A 270 12.49 4.13 -22.39
N THR A 271 11.69 4.40 -23.43
CA THR A 271 11.48 3.42 -24.51
C THR A 271 12.76 3.13 -25.29
N ASP A 272 13.55 4.17 -25.61
CA ASP A 272 14.84 4.01 -26.29
C ASP A 272 15.84 3.17 -25.48
N ALA A 273 15.76 3.26 -24.15
CA ALA A 273 16.57 2.49 -23.22
C ALA A 273 16.04 1.09 -22.90
N GLY A 274 15.00 0.63 -23.63
CA GLY A 274 14.38 -0.67 -23.43
C GLY A 274 13.60 -0.81 -22.12
N VAL A 275 13.26 0.29 -21.45
CA VAL A 275 12.40 0.28 -20.26
C VAL A 275 10.95 0.07 -20.70
N ARG A 276 10.32 -0.94 -20.12
CA ARG A 276 8.97 -1.42 -20.48
C ARG A 276 7.90 -0.98 -19.49
N TYR A 277 8.29 -0.69 -18.24
CA TYR A 277 7.38 -0.39 -17.16
C TYR A 277 7.76 0.92 -16.47
N LEU A 278 6.77 1.76 -16.17
CA LEU A 278 6.96 2.96 -15.36
C LEU A 278 5.94 2.96 -14.23
N SER A 279 6.44 2.95 -12.99
CA SER A 279 5.62 3.22 -11.82
C SER A 279 5.65 4.71 -11.50
N VAL A 280 4.48 5.33 -11.42
CA VAL A 280 4.35 6.77 -11.14
C VAL A 280 3.48 6.98 -9.93
N ALA A 281 3.94 7.83 -9.02
CA ALA A 281 3.15 8.32 -7.90
C ALA A 281 3.31 9.83 -7.82
N HIS A 282 2.35 10.58 -8.35
CA HIS A 282 2.48 12.03 -8.41
C HIS A 282 2.30 12.67 -7.04
N ASN A 283 3.08 13.71 -6.74
CA ASN A 283 2.90 14.49 -5.52
C ASN A 283 1.48 15.07 -5.47
N TYR A 284 0.72 14.67 -4.46
CA TYR A 284 -0.62 15.18 -4.24
C TYR A 284 -0.58 16.47 -3.40
N ALA A 285 -0.28 17.57 -4.09
CA ALA A 285 -0.47 18.93 -3.56
C ALA A 285 -1.54 19.70 -4.37
N GLY A 286 -2.45 18.98 -5.06
CA GLY A 286 -3.45 19.57 -5.96
C GLY A 286 -2.86 20.26 -7.20
N ARG A 287 -1.61 19.93 -7.55
CA ARG A 287 -0.83 20.59 -8.60
C ARG A 287 -0.22 19.62 -9.61
N SER A 288 -0.43 18.32 -9.47
CA SER A 288 0.10 17.40 -10.46
C SER A 288 -0.60 17.63 -11.81
N VAL A 289 0.19 17.68 -12.86
CA VAL A 289 -0.27 18.01 -14.22
C VAL A 289 -1.38 17.05 -14.67
N PRO A 290 -1.30 15.72 -14.42
CA PRO A 290 -2.37 14.81 -14.81
C PRO A 290 -3.74 15.21 -14.25
N HIS A 291 -3.85 15.66 -13.00
CA HIS A 291 -5.14 16.11 -12.45
C HIS A 291 -5.69 17.36 -13.15
N LEU A 292 -4.82 18.21 -13.72
CA LEU A 292 -5.23 19.42 -14.43
C LEU A 292 -5.71 19.15 -15.87
N VAL A 293 -5.36 17.99 -16.44
CA VAL A 293 -5.59 17.68 -17.87
C VAL A 293 -6.45 16.43 -18.10
N GLY A 294 -7.14 15.93 -17.07
CA GLY A 294 -8.04 14.79 -17.21
C GLY A 294 -7.39 13.42 -16.91
N GLY A 295 -6.18 13.39 -16.35
CA GLY A 295 -5.47 12.17 -15.97
C GLY A 295 -6.23 11.28 -14.99
N GLN A 296 -7.16 11.84 -14.22
CA GLN A 296 -8.06 11.10 -13.32
C GLN A 296 -9.03 10.16 -14.05
N VAL A 297 -9.25 10.32 -15.37
CA VAL A 297 -10.09 9.38 -16.14
C VAL A 297 -9.27 8.23 -16.74
N LEU A 298 -7.95 8.22 -16.56
CA LEU A 298 -7.08 7.17 -17.07
C LEU A 298 -7.24 5.91 -16.23
N ARG A 299 -7.52 4.80 -16.94
CA ARG A 299 -7.49 3.47 -16.33
C ARG A 299 -6.06 3.11 -15.93
N ARG A 300 -5.94 2.28 -14.90
CA ARG A 300 -4.65 1.74 -14.44
C ARG A 300 -4.62 0.23 -14.68
N PRO A 301 -3.54 -0.30 -15.27
CA PRO A 301 -2.47 0.43 -15.95
C PRO A 301 -2.92 0.99 -17.32
N PHE A 302 -2.12 1.88 -17.92
CA PHE A 302 -2.30 2.36 -19.29
C PHE A 302 -0.97 2.39 -20.06
N TYR A 303 -1.02 2.39 -21.40
CA TYR A 303 0.17 2.60 -22.22
C TYR A 303 0.41 4.09 -22.45
N TRP A 304 1.62 4.57 -22.18
CA TRP A 304 2.06 5.90 -22.59
C TRP A 304 2.90 5.78 -23.85
N ALA A 305 2.41 6.35 -24.94
CA ALA A 305 3.09 6.36 -26.23
C ALA A 305 4.06 7.56 -26.32
N ALA A 306 5.29 7.29 -26.72
CA ALA A 306 6.27 8.28 -27.14
C ALA A 306 5.95 8.79 -28.56
N PRO A 307 6.55 9.91 -29.01
CA PRO A 307 6.25 10.53 -30.31
C PRO A 307 6.59 9.66 -31.54
N ASP A 308 7.52 8.72 -31.39
CA ASP A 308 7.91 7.74 -32.41
C ASP A 308 6.94 6.54 -32.51
N GLY A 309 5.97 6.43 -31.60
CA GLY A 309 5.00 5.36 -31.54
C GLY A 309 5.39 4.20 -30.62
N GLU A 310 6.62 4.18 -30.10
CA GLU A 310 7.00 3.25 -29.04
C GLU A 310 6.21 3.57 -27.77
N ARG A 311 6.07 2.58 -26.89
CA ARG A 311 5.23 2.73 -25.70
C ARG A 311 5.74 1.90 -24.54
N LEU A 312 5.45 2.40 -23.35
CA LEU A 312 5.71 1.70 -22.09
C LEU A 312 4.43 1.60 -21.27
N LEU A 313 4.33 0.58 -20.42
CA LEU A 313 3.18 0.37 -19.54
C LEU A 313 3.37 1.21 -18.28
N VAL A 314 2.44 2.11 -18.03
CA VAL A 314 2.42 2.97 -16.86
C VAL A 314 1.45 2.42 -15.82
N TRP A 315 1.97 2.15 -14.64
CA TRP A 315 1.17 2.04 -13.42
C TRP A 315 1.22 3.37 -12.71
N TYR A 316 0.07 4.00 -12.56
CA TYR A 316 -0.05 5.28 -11.86
C TYR A 316 -0.84 5.09 -10.57
N THR A 317 -0.32 5.58 -9.46
CA THR A 317 -1.10 5.77 -8.25
C THR A 317 -1.42 7.25 -8.03
N ASP A 318 -2.72 7.56 -8.01
CA ASP A 318 -3.24 8.59 -7.12
C ASP A 318 -3.98 7.92 -5.98
N THR A 319 -3.78 8.43 -4.77
CA THR A 319 -4.75 8.21 -3.71
C THR A 319 -5.60 9.46 -3.61
N PRO A 320 -6.93 9.33 -3.49
CA PRO A 320 -7.82 10.45 -3.17
C PRO A 320 -7.45 11.16 -1.86
N HIS A 321 -6.64 10.51 -1.03
CA HIS A 321 -6.20 10.98 0.29
C HIS A 321 -4.83 11.67 0.28
N GLY A 322 -4.21 11.75 -0.89
CA GLY A 322 -2.96 12.45 -1.13
C GLY A 322 -1.68 11.80 -0.63
N VAL A 323 -1.78 10.57 -0.13
CA VAL A 323 -0.65 9.78 0.33
C VAL A 323 -0.08 9.04 -0.88
N ALA A 324 0.63 9.74 -1.77
CA ALA A 324 1.27 9.13 -2.94
C ALA A 324 2.31 8.10 -2.47
N TYR A 325 2.46 6.97 -3.19
CA TYR A 325 3.48 5.92 -2.96
C TYR A 325 3.54 5.33 -1.54
N MET A 326 2.55 5.63 -0.70
CA MET A 326 2.51 5.34 0.74
C MET A 326 1.26 4.55 1.13
N GLU A 327 0.55 3.97 0.17
CA GLU A 327 -0.66 3.16 0.38
C GLU A 327 -0.39 2.03 1.36
N GLY A 328 0.77 1.38 1.26
CA GLY A 328 1.19 0.35 2.20
C GLY A 328 1.27 0.88 3.64
N ASN A 329 1.81 2.08 3.84
CA ASN A 329 1.88 2.73 5.15
C ASN A 329 0.48 3.11 5.65
N LEU A 330 -0.36 3.66 4.76
CA LEU A 330 -1.74 4.02 5.06
C LEU A 330 -2.54 2.81 5.57
N VAL A 331 -2.42 1.67 4.89
CA VAL A 331 -3.14 0.45 5.26
C VAL A 331 -2.41 -0.39 6.31
N GLY A 332 -1.35 0.10 6.94
CA GLY A 332 -0.71 -0.53 8.10
C GLY A 332 0.34 -1.61 7.80
N LEU A 333 0.68 -1.86 6.52
CA LEU A 333 1.66 -2.88 6.14
C LEU A 333 3.08 -2.59 6.65
N ALA A 334 3.40 -1.32 6.91
CA ALA A 334 4.66 -0.92 7.52
C ALA A 334 4.59 -0.74 9.05
N THR A 335 3.45 -1.04 9.67
CA THR A 335 3.22 -0.83 11.11
C THR A 335 3.21 -2.18 11.84
N ASP A 336 2.14 -2.95 11.70
CA ASP A 336 1.99 -4.27 12.29
C ASP A 336 0.81 -5.03 11.65
N TYR A 337 0.73 -6.33 11.94
CA TYR A 337 -0.31 -7.21 11.40
C TYR A 337 -1.73 -6.79 11.81
N GLY A 338 -1.94 -6.33 13.04
CA GLY A 338 -3.25 -5.93 13.53
C GLY A 338 -3.77 -4.69 12.81
N MET A 339 -2.90 -3.69 12.61
CA MET A 339 -3.21 -2.49 11.83
C MET A 339 -3.51 -2.83 10.36
N ALA A 340 -2.73 -3.73 9.77
CA ALA A 340 -2.95 -4.21 8.41
C ALA A 340 -4.30 -4.93 8.27
N LEU A 341 -4.63 -5.82 9.21
CA LEU A 341 -5.90 -6.54 9.25
C LEU A 341 -7.08 -5.57 9.39
N ALA A 342 -6.94 -4.53 10.21
CA ALA A 342 -7.98 -3.53 10.43
C ALA A 342 -8.22 -2.60 9.23
N SER A 343 -7.17 -2.23 8.50
CA SER A 343 -7.22 -1.14 7.50
C SER A 343 -7.30 -1.64 6.04
N LEU A 344 -6.59 -2.72 5.71
CA LEU A 344 -6.48 -3.20 4.32
C LEU A 344 -7.81 -3.69 3.73
N PRO A 345 -8.64 -4.48 4.42
CA PRO A 345 -9.93 -4.89 3.88
C PRO A 345 -10.85 -3.70 3.57
N GLU A 346 -10.76 -2.63 4.36
CA GLU A 346 -11.57 -1.43 4.17
C GLU A 346 -11.13 -0.62 2.98
N TYR A 347 -9.83 -0.47 2.84
CA TYR A 347 -9.25 0.11 1.64
C TYR A 347 -9.69 -0.65 0.38
N LEU A 348 -9.68 -1.99 0.42
CA LEU A 348 -10.13 -2.82 -0.70
C LEU A 348 -11.65 -2.71 -0.95
N ASN A 349 -12.48 -2.60 0.09
CA ASN A 349 -13.92 -2.41 -0.06
C ASN A 349 -14.23 -1.03 -0.67
N ALA A 350 -13.56 0.02 -0.18
CA ALA A 350 -13.66 1.36 -0.75
C ALA A 350 -13.26 1.37 -2.23
N LEU A 351 -12.16 0.68 -2.60
CA LEU A 351 -11.74 0.52 -4.00
C LEU A 351 -12.74 -0.28 -4.85
N ALA A 352 -13.44 -1.26 -4.27
CA ALA A 352 -14.46 -2.03 -5.00
C ALA A 352 -15.67 -1.15 -5.37
N GLN A 353 -16.06 -0.25 -4.48
CA GLN A 353 -17.24 0.61 -4.65
C GLN A 353 -16.92 1.90 -5.43
N ARG A 354 -15.71 2.39 -5.28
CA ARG A 354 -15.19 3.60 -5.93
C ARG A 354 -13.88 3.27 -6.64
N PRO A 355 -13.93 2.53 -7.77
CA PRO A 355 -12.75 2.24 -8.55
C PRO A 355 -12.15 3.52 -9.13
N TYR A 356 -10.85 3.46 -9.45
CA TYR A 356 -10.10 4.52 -10.13
C TYR A 356 -10.71 4.94 -11.47
#